data_AF-A0A453HGJ9-F1
#
_entry.id   AF-A0A453HGJ9-F1
#
_cell.length_a   1.000
_cell.length_b   1.000
_cell.length_c   1.000
_cell.angle_alpha   90.00
_cell.angle_beta   90.00
_cell.angle_gamma   90.00
#
_symmetry.space_group_name_H-M   'P 1'
#
loop_
_entity.id
_entity.type
_entity.pdbx_description
1 polymer ?
#
loop_
_entity_poly.entity_id
_entity_poly.type
_entity_poly.pdbx_seq_one_letter_code
_entity_poly.pdbx_strand_id
1 'polypeptide(L)'
;MRGLPAAFYETEWDVIMVDAPTGWVPEAPGRIGGAIYMTGMAARARRPGNGETEVLVHDVDRTVEDSFSRAFLCAGYLEEEVGRLRRFAIPSHREKEGMPFCP
;
A
#
# COMPACT_ATOMS: atom_id res chain seq x y z
N MET A 1 8.46 -6.75 10.44
CA MET A 1 9.18 -5.87 9.51
C MET A 1 10.44 -5.40 10.23
N ARG A 2 11.64 -5.80 9.77
CA ARG A 2 12.92 -5.37 10.34
C ARG A 2 13.79 -4.88 9.19
N GLY A 3 14.61 -3.86 9.41
CA GLY A 3 15.59 -3.40 8.44
C GLY A 3 15.28 -2.07 7.73
N LEU A 4 14.19 -1.38 8.07
CA LEU A 4 14.00 0.01 7.65
C LEU A 4 14.45 0.99 8.75
N PRO A 5 14.80 2.24 8.41
CA PRO A 5 15.13 3.27 9.40
C PRO A 5 13.97 3.55 10.34
N ALA A 6 14.26 3.96 11.58
CA ALA A 6 13.25 4.34 12.59
C ALA A 6 12.25 5.37 12.04
N ALA A 7 12.74 6.35 11.28
CA ALA A 7 11.94 7.36 10.62
C ALA A 7 10.78 6.78 9.80
N PHE A 8 10.94 5.64 9.13
CA PHE A 8 9.86 5.03 8.37
C PHE A 8 8.70 4.59 9.27
N TYR A 9 9.00 4.04 10.44
CA TYR A 9 8.01 3.52 11.40
C TYR A 9 7.38 4.63 12.26
N GLU A 10 8.11 5.71 12.49
CA GLU A 10 7.66 6.84 13.33
C GLU A 10 6.86 7.88 12.54
N THR A 11 7.04 7.93 11.22
CA THR A 11 6.34 8.89 10.36
C THR A 11 4.85 8.54 10.25
N GLU A 12 4.01 9.55 10.43
CA GLU A 12 2.59 9.50 10.09
C GLU A 12 2.41 9.91 8.64
N TRP A 13 2.40 8.93 7.75
CA TRP A 13 2.30 9.15 6.31
C TRP A 13 0.90 9.66 5.95
N ASP A 14 0.79 10.85 5.36
CA ASP A 14 -0.45 11.35 4.75
C ASP A 14 -0.71 10.67 3.41
N VAL A 15 0.36 10.55 2.62
CA VAL A 15 0.33 9.98 1.27
C VAL A 15 1.53 9.06 1.08
N ILE A 16 1.32 7.91 0.44
CA ILE A 16 2.37 7.00 -0.02
C ILE A 16 2.14 6.68 -1.50
N MET A 17 3.16 6.92 -2.34
CA MET A 17 3.15 6.53 -3.76
C MET A 17 4.02 5.29 -3.96
N VAL A 18 3.45 4.23 -4.51
CA VAL A 18 4.13 3.00 -4.87
C VAL A 18 4.26 2.95 -6.38
N ASP A 19 5.50 3.06 -6.87
CA ASP A 19 5.81 3.03 -8.29
C ASP A 19 6.85 1.95 -8.61
N ALA A 20 6.71 1.33 -9.78
CA ALA A 20 7.58 0.25 -10.22
C ALA A 20 8.88 0.79 -10.83
N PRO A 21 10.00 0.04 -10.72
CA PRO A 21 11.22 0.41 -11.40
C PRO A 21 11.05 0.35 -12.93
N THR A 22 11.72 1.26 -13.62
CA THR A 22 11.79 1.30 -15.09
C THR A 22 12.41 0.01 -15.67
N GLY A 23 12.01 -0.37 -16.89
CA GLY A 23 12.57 -1.53 -17.60
C GLY A 23 11.90 -2.86 -17.24
N TRP A 24 10.57 -2.87 -17.20
CA TRP A 24 9.80 -4.11 -17.09
C TRP A 24 9.90 -4.94 -18.38
N VAL A 25 10.03 -6.25 -18.21
CA VAL A 25 9.92 -7.27 -19.27
C VAL A 25 8.94 -8.36 -18.78
N PRO A 26 8.17 -9.02 -19.67
CA PRO A 26 7.18 -10.03 -19.29
C PRO A 26 7.73 -11.15 -18.39
N GLU A 27 9.03 -11.45 -18.50
CA GLU A 27 9.72 -12.50 -17.77
C GLU A 27 10.19 -12.07 -16.36
N ALA A 28 10.07 -10.78 -16.03
CA ALA A 28 10.42 -10.24 -14.72
C ALA A 28 9.16 -10.21 -13.82
N PRO A 29 9.05 -11.08 -12.81
CA PRO A 29 7.91 -11.07 -11.89
C PRO A 29 7.78 -9.72 -11.17
N GLY A 30 6.54 -9.35 -10.81
CA GLY A 30 6.20 -8.07 -10.20
C GLY A 30 7.16 -7.69 -9.06
N ARG A 31 7.85 -6.57 -9.22
CA ARG A 31 8.97 -6.16 -8.34
C ARG A 31 8.52 -5.37 -7.12
N ILE A 32 7.27 -4.89 -7.13
CA ILE A 32 6.75 -4.01 -6.07
C ILE A 32 5.83 -4.70 -5.08
N GLY A 33 5.59 -6.02 -5.18
CA GLY A 33 4.73 -6.74 -4.23
C GLY A 33 5.17 -6.53 -2.77
N GLY A 34 6.47 -6.57 -2.50
CA GLY A 34 7.03 -6.25 -1.19
C GLY A 34 6.81 -4.78 -0.78
N ALA A 35 6.89 -3.84 -1.72
CA ALA A 35 6.63 -2.42 -1.47
C ALA A 35 5.15 -2.15 -1.17
N ILE A 36 4.22 -2.82 -1.86
CA ILE A 36 2.78 -2.76 -1.59
C ILE A 36 2.48 -3.26 -0.17
N TYR A 37 3.05 -4.42 0.21
CA TYR A 37 2.89 -4.94 1.58
C TYR A 37 3.42 -3.98 2.64
N MET A 38 4.64 -3.46 2.46
CA MET A 38 5.26 -2.50 3.38
C MET A 38 4.45 -1.22 3.50
N THR A 39 3.89 -0.75 2.39
CA THR A 39 3.00 0.42 2.34
C THR A 39 1.71 0.18 3.10
N GLY A 40 1.07 -0.98 2.93
CA GLY A 40 -0.11 -1.36 3.71
C GLY A 40 0.18 -1.37 5.21
N MET A 41 1.33 -1.88 5.63
CA MET A 41 1.74 -1.83 7.05
C MET A 41 1.96 -0.39 7.56
N ALA A 42 2.61 0.46 6.76
CA ALA A 42 2.87 1.86 7.13
C ALA A 42 1.57 2.68 7.22
N ALA A 43 0.69 2.56 6.22
CA ALA A 43 -0.59 3.26 6.17
C ALA A 43 -1.49 2.91 7.38
N ARG A 44 -1.50 1.64 7.78
CA ARG A 44 -2.27 1.16 8.94
C ARG A 44 -1.70 1.63 10.28
N ALA A 45 -0.43 2.02 10.33
CA ALA A 45 0.28 2.39 11.56
C ALA A 45 0.10 3.87 11.97
N ARG A 46 -0.56 4.69 11.14
CA ARG A 46 -0.94 6.07 11.46
C ARG A 46 -1.75 6.12 12.76
N ARG A 47 -1.61 7.16 13.60
CA ARG A 47 -2.38 7.24 14.86
C ARG A 47 -3.88 7.41 14.57
N PRO A 48 -4.76 6.79 15.36
CA PRO A 48 -6.20 7.04 15.27
C PRO A 48 -6.51 8.53 15.47
N GLY A 49 -7.54 9.03 14.77
CA GLY A 49 -7.97 10.43 14.84
C GLY A 49 -7.21 11.40 13.92
N ASN A 50 -6.08 11.00 13.35
CA ASN A 50 -5.29 11.82 12.42
C ASN A 50 -5.70 11.63 10.94
N GLY A 51 -6.88 11.08 10.68
CA GLY A 51 -7.35 10.76 9.32
C GLY A 51 -6.79 9.46 8.75
N GLU A 52 -7.05 9.26 7.46
CA GLU A 52 -6.63 8.08 6.69
C GLU A 52 -5.31 8.35 5.97
N THR A 53 -4.61 7.29 5.56
CA THR A 53 -3.43 7.39 4.69
C THR A 53 -3.86 7.12 3.26
N GLU A 54 -3.57 8.06 2.36
CA GLU A 54 -3.79 7.88 0.92
C GLU A 54 -2.64 7.05 0.34
N VAL A 55 -2.97 5.94 -0.32
CA VAL A 55 -1.99 5.10 -1.01
C VAL A 55 -2.28 5.12 -2.50
N LEU A 56 -1.30 5.57 -3.28
CA LEU A 56 -1.33 5.59 -4.72
C LEU A 56 -0.47 4.45 -5.27
N VAL A 57 -1.04 3.55 -6.08
CA VAL A 57 -0.30 2.43 -6.68
C VAL A 57 -0.36 2.56 -8.19
N HIS A 58 0.81 2.65 -8.82
CA HIS A 58 0.95 2.66 -10.28
C HIS A 58 1.21 1.24 -10.83
N ASP A 59 1.08 1.07 -12.16
CA ASP A 59 1.24 -0.19 -12.88
C ASP A 59 0.27 -1.31 -12.43
N VAL A 60 -0.95 -0.94 -12.02
CA VAL A 60 -1.97 -1.90 -11.51
C VAL A 60 -2.62 -2.77 -12.58
N ASP A 61 -2.30 -2.56 -13.85
CA ASP A 61 -2.70 -3.41 -14.98
C ASP A 61 -1.94 -4.75 -15.00
N ARG A 62 -0.87 -4.88 -14.21
CA ARG A 62 -0.12 -6.13 -14.05
C ARG A 62 -0.75 -7.02 -12.99
N THR A 63 -0.77 -8.34 -13.24
CA THR A 63 -1.47 -9.32 -12.38
C THR A 63 -0.96 -9.34 -10.93
N VAL A 64 0.35 -9.22 -10.70
CA VAL A 64 0.93 -9.26 -9.35
C VAL A 64 0.55 -7.98 -8.59
N GLU A 65 0.73 -6.82 -9.21
CA GLU A 65 0.39 -5.52 -8.64
C GLU A 65 -1.13 -5.37 -8.41
N ASP A 66 -1.96 -5.85 -9.34
CA ASP A 66 -3.42 -5.89 -9.19
C ASP A 66 -3.84 -6.71 -7.97
N SER A 67 -3.39 -7.96 -7.90
CA SER A 67 -3.76 -8.88 -6.81
C SER A 67 -3.19 -8.42 -5.46
N PHE A 68 -1.93 -7.96 -5.43
CA PHE A 68 -1.28 -7.52 -4.18
C PHE A 68 -1.89 -6.23 -3.66
N SER A 69 -2.17 -5.24 -4.54
CA SER A 69 -2.79 -3.98 -4.11
C SER A 69 -4.17 -4.24 -3.51
N ARG A 70 -5.01 -5.06 -4.15
CA ARG A 70 -6.34 -5.42 -3.63
C ARG A 70 -6.28 -6.24 -2.33
N ALA A 71 -5.27 -7.10 -2.17
CA ALA A 71 -5.14 -7.96 -0.99
C ALA A 71 -4.57 -7.22 0.23
N PHE A 72 -3.48 -6.46 0.04
CA PHE A 72 -2.73 -5.83 1.14
C PHE A 72 -3.14 -4.38 1.41
N LEU A 73 -3.81 -3.71 0.47
CA LEU A 73 -4.40 -2.39 0.69
C LEU A 73 -5.92 -2.46 0.86
N CYS A 74 -6.51 -3.65 0.70
CA CYS A 74 -7.95 -3.95 0.70
C CYS A 74 -8.72 -3.31 -0.46
N ALA A 75 -9.45 -4.14 -1.20
CA ALA A 75 -10.36 -3.67 -2.24
C ALA A 75 -11.50 -2.79 -1.69
N GLY A 76 -11.88 -2.95 -0.42
CA GLY A 76 -12.88 -2.11 0.26
C GLY A 76 -12.39 -0.70 0.59
N TYR A 77 -11.09 -0.45 0.51
CA TYR A 77 -10.50 0.88 0.68
C TYR A 77 -10.10 1.52 -0.67
N LEU A 78 -10.43 0.88 -1.80
CA LEU A 78 -10.19 1.43 -3.12
C LEU A 78 -11.22 2.52 -3.42
N GLU A 79 -10.76 3.77 -3.47
CA GLU A 79 -11.61 4.93 -3.73
C GLU A 79 -11.71 5.24 -5.22
N GLU A 80 -10.60 5.12 -5.94
CA GLU A 80 -10.53 5.56 -7.33
C GLU A 80 -9.50 4.75 -8.14
N GLU A 81 -9.77 4.56 -9.43
CA GLU A 81 -8.85 4.00 -10.41
C GLU A 81 -8.89 4.86 -11.69
N VAL A 82 -7.75 5.40 -12.09
CA VAL A 82 -7.60 6.21 -13.30
C VAL A 82 -6.47 5.64 -14.14
N GLY A 83 -6.82 4.99 -15.26
CA GLY A 83 -5.86 4.36 -16.15
C GLY A 83 -5.09 3.24 -15.44
N ARG A 84 -3.79 3.46 -15.18
CA ARG A 84 -2.89 2.48 -14.52
C ARG A 84 -2.59 2.84 -13.07
N LEU A 85 -3.33 3.78 -12.48
CA LEU A 85 -3.16 4.29 -11.13
C LEU A 85 -4.39 3.99 -10.27
N ARG A 86 -4.17 3.47 -9.05
CA ARG A 86 -5.21 3.31 -8.02
C ARG A 86 -4.95 4.18 -6.82
N ARG A 87 -6.02 4.68 -6.21
CA ARG A 87 -6.01 5.41 -4.93
C ARG A 87 -6.79 4.64 -3.88
N PHE A 88 -6.13 4.38 -2.76
CA PHE A 88 -6.73 3.73 -1.59
C PHE A 88 -6.73 4.69 -0.40
N ALA A 89 -7.82 4.75 0.35
CA ALA A 89 -7.92 5.49 1.60
C ALA A 89 -7.90 4.51 2.77
N ILE A 90 -6.73 4.35 3.42
CA ILE A 90 -6.52 3.31 4.43
C ILE A 90 -6.67 3.91 5.83
N PRO A 91 -7.65 3.45 6.63
CA PRO A 91 -7.81 3.92 8.00
C PRO A 91 -6.75 3.36 8.94
N SER A 92 -6.59 4.01 10.09
CA SER A 92 -5.73 3.51 11.16
C SER A 92 -6.22 2.17 11.70
N HIS A 93 -5.30 1.22 11.80
CA HIS A 93 -5.48 -0.06 12.50
C HIS A 93 -4.38 -0.28 13.55
N ARG A 94 -3.69 0.77 13.97
CA ARG A 94 -2.56 0.72 14.91
C ARG A 94 -2.92 0.06 16.24
N GLU A 95 -4.15 0.27 16.72
CA GLU A 95 -4.64 -0.22 18.01
C GLU A 95 -5.50 -1.49 17.89
N LYS A 96 -5.65 -2.03 16.67
CA LYS A 96 -6.51 -3.20 16.39
C LYS A 96 -5.64 -4.42 16.07
N GLU A 97 -5.22 -5.12 17.11
CA GLU A 97 -4.46 -6.36 16.95
C GLU A 97 -5.26 -7.43 16.16
N GLY A 98 -4.57 -8.16 15.28
CA GLY A 98 -5.16 -9.27 14.52
C GLY A 98 -6.12 -8.87 13.40
N MET A 99 -6.30 -7.58 13.13
CA MET A 99 -7.18 -7.12 12.05
C MET A 99 -6.61 -7.53 10.68
N PRO A 100 -7.38 -8.24 9.82
CA PRO A 100 -6.94 -8.57 8.48
C PRO A 100 -6.70 -7.31 7.64
N PHE A 101 -5.98 -7.46 6.53
CA PHE A 101 -5.75 -6.35 5.61
C PHE A 101 -7.06 -5.83 5.01
N CYS A 102 -7.98 -6.75 4.67
CA CYS A 102 -9.33 -6.42 4.24
C CYS A 102 -10.34 -7.00 5.25
N PRO A 103 -10.89 -6.15 6.14
CA PRO A 103 -11.89 -6.55 7.14
C PRO A 103 -13.30 -6.73 6.57
#